data_AF-A0A7J6R7R0-F1
#
_entry.id   AF-A0A7J6R7R0-F1
#
_cell.length_a   1.000
_cell.length_b   1.000
_cell.length_c   1.000
_cell.angle_alpha   90.00
_cell.angle_beta   90.00
_cell.angle_gamma   90.00
#
_symmetry.space_group_name_H-M   'P 1'
#
loop_
_entity.id
_entity.type
_entity.pdbx_description
1 polymer ?
#
loop_
_entity_poly.entity_id
_entity_poly.type
_entity_poly.pdbx_seq_one_letter_code
_entity_poly.pdbx_strand_id
1 'polypeptide(L)'
;LEADRAESQRCLETIESENLEENEKLDVITDFRSYVEDLGGFHDAKYDQTDNALNLLDNIEKNVCSAHDERRLKALKADYEHEPEDPVEARIAQARSKWISGRSAEDGYATSDGEYSAAEDEGGDETWRALAKDKRKFLKAAHLQLMADVSDDFSSVRAICREFQKVRTACPKLYKQAFLGASLEEAVAIPVRYQLLFWDPFNLSGTECDDDRGDDEDESHRPRIVTTVEEVMDMEWFISLTDYCNPPGPVSRDQSDANASTTADSLVVPHVVHECLFDRVRHFIANVWNVSSMKHGKIVKELLQLCIDFDEISDSGSSPYKDVILTACEGRVKRA
;
A
#
# COMPACT_ATOMS: atom_id res chain seq x y z
N LEU A 1 11.62 60.51 33.61
CA LEU A 1 12.77 60.67 32.68
C LEU A 1 13.69 59.46 32.65
N GLU A 2 14.39 59.09 33.73
CA GLU A 2 15.22 57.86 33.72
C GLU A 2 14.39 56.57 33.73
N ALA A 3 13.29 56.55 34.50
CA ALA A 3 12.33 55.44 34.49
C ALA A 3 11.67 55.26 33.10
N ASP A 4 11.17 56.34 32.50
CA ASP A 4 10.56 56.30 31.16
C ASP A 4 11.55 55.85 30.06
N ARG A 5 12.84 56.20 30.18
CA ARG A 5 13.87 55.71 29.26
C ARG A 5 14.11 54.21 29.43
N ALA A 6 14.15 53.71 30.66
CA ALA A 6 14.33 52.29 30.93
C ALA A 6 13.12 51.46 30.45
N GLU A 7 11.90 51.99 30.59
CA GLU A 7 10.68 51.36 30.07
C GLU A 7 10.65 51.35 28.54
N SER A 8 11.01 52.47 27.90
CA SER A 8 11.13 52.56 26.45
C SER A 8 12.21 51.61 25.89
N GLN A 9 13.34 51.45 26.60
CA GLN A 9 14.40 50.51 26.21
C GLN A 9 13.91 49.06 26.26
N ARG A 10 13.20 48.67 27.32
CA ARG A 10 12.59 47.33 27.43
C ARG A 10 11.56 47.07 26.33
N CYS A 11 10.74 48.07 26.00
CA CYS A 11 9.76 47.95 24.93
C CYS A 11 10.44 47.75 23.57
N LEU A 12 11.53 48.47 23.29
CA LEU A 12 12.32 48.26 22.07
C LEU A 12 12.94 46.85 22.02
N GLU A 13 13.54 46.39 23.13
CA GLU A 13 14.12 45.04 23.21
C GLU A 13 13.06 43.94 22.98
N THR A 14 11.85 44.12 23.50
CA THR A 14 10.72 43.20 23.24
C THR A 14 10.32 43.20 21.77
N ILE A 15 10.15 44.38 21.15
CA ILE A 15 9.78 44.49 19.73
C ILE A 15 10.86 43.90 18.82
N GLU A 16 12.14 44.09 19.13
CA GLU A 16 13.25 43.50 18.38
C GLU A 16 13.26 41.97 18.48
N SER A 17 13.01 41.43 19.68
CA SER A 17 12.88 39.98 19.89
C SER A 17 11.68 39.40 19.14
N GLU A 18 10.52 40.06 19.19
CA GLU A 18 9.30 39.64 18.48
C GLU A 18 9.51 39.68 16.95
N ASN A 19 10.15 40.74 16.42
CA ASN A 19 10.48 40.81 14.99
C ASN A 19 11.43 39.70 14.55
N LEU A 20 12.40 39.33 15.39
CA LEU A 20 13.31 38.22 15.08
C LEU A 20 12.54 36.90 14.97
N GLU A 21 11.65 36.62 15.93
CA GLU A 21 10.79 35.42 15.92
C GLU A 21 9.84 35.40 14.72
N GLU A 22 9.28 36.55 14.31
CA GLU A 22 8.44 36.66 13.13
C GLU A 22 9.22 36.43 11.83
N ASN A 23 10.46 36.93 11.72
CA ASN A 23 11.31 36.68 10.57
C ASN A 23 11.68 35.20 10.43
N GLU A 24 12.04 34.53 11.53
CA GLU A 24 12.32 33.08 11.52
C GLU A 24 11.10 32.27 11.04
N LYS A 25 9.90 32.66 11.47
CA LYS A 25 8.65 32.04 11.01
C LYS A 25 8.41 32.26 9.51
N LEU A 26 8.70 33.47 9.02
CA LEU A 26 8.55 33.82 7.61
C LEU A 26 9.52 33.04 6.72
N ASP A 27 10.74 32.82 7.18
CA ASP A 27 11.73 31.97 6.48
C ASP A 27 11.21 30.54 6.36
N VAL A 28 10.73 29.93 7.47
CA VAL A 28 10.17 28.57 7.46
C VAL A 28 8.98 28.45 6.50
N ILE A 29 8.08 29.43 6.45
CA ILE A 29 6.93 29.42 5.55
C ILE A 29 7.38 29.55 4.09
N THR A 30 8.37 30.40 3.82
CA THR A 30 8.88 30.64 2.46
C THR A 30 9.57 29.39 1.92
N ASP A 31 10.40 28.75 2.74
CA ASP A 31 11.05 27.48 2.40
C ASP A 31 10.03 26.37 2.18
N PHE A 32 9.03 26.24 3.07
CA PHE A 32 7.99 25.24 2.91
C PHE A 32 7.13 25.47 1.66
N ARG A 33 6.87 26.72 1.30
CA ARG A 33 6.16 27.02 0.06
C ARG A 33 6.95 26.55 -1.16
N SER A 34 8.25 26.83 -1.22
CA SER A 34 9.11 26.33 -2.31
C SER A 34 9.07 24.80 -2.36
N TYR A 35 9.17 24.16 -1.20
CA TYR A 35 9.09 22.71 -1.08
C TYR A 35 7.76 22.15 -1.60
N VAL A 36 6.62 22.77 -1.28
CA VAL A 36 5.29 22.34 -1.77
C VAL A 36 5.15 22.53 -3.28
N GLU A 37 5.72 23.60 -3.85
CA GLU A 37 5.75 23.81 -5.30
C GLU A 37 6.55 22.69 -6.00
N ASP A 38 7.71 22.31 -5.44
CA ASP A 38 8.52 21.20 -5.96
C ASP A 38 7.82 19.83 -5.78
N LEU A 39 7.21 19.60 -4.62
CA LEU A 39 6.44 18.39 -4.32
C LEU A 39 5.23 18.24 -5.26
N GLY A 40 4.55 19.34 -5.59
CA GLY A 40 3.49 19.36 -6.58
C GLY A 40 3.99 18.95 -7.97
N GLY A 41 5.14 19.47 -8.39
CA GLY A 41 5.79 19.06 -9.64
C GLY A 41 6.18 17.58 -9.66
N PHE A 42 6.65 17.04 -8.53
CA PHE A 42 6.90 15.60 -8.36
C PHE A 42 5.61 14.80 -8.51
N HIS A 43 4.52 15.24 -7.88
CA HIS A 43 3.24 14.55 -7.94
C HIS A 43 2.68 14.50 -9.37
N ASP A 44 2.67 15.63 -10.07
CA ASP A 44 2.25 15.72 -11.47
C ASP A 44 3.07 14.80 -12.40
N ALA A 45 4.37 14.65 -12.12
CA ALA A 45 5.25 13.83 -12.94
C ALA A 45 5.10 12.32 -12.69
N LYS A 46 4.85 11.91 -11.43
CA LYS A 46 4.97 10.50 -11.00
C LYS A 46 3.66 9.82 -10.62
N TYR A 47 2.57 10.57 -10.38
CA TYR A 47 1.31 9.99 -9.91
C TYR A 47 0.76 8.93 -10.87
N ASP A 48 0.52 9.30 -12.13
CA ASP A 48 0.01 8.38 -13.15
C ASP A 48 0.95 7.20 -13.38
N GLN A 49 2.27 7.41 -13.33
CA GLN A 49 3.25 6.35 -13.51
C GLN A 49 3.15 5.32 -12.37
N THR A 50 2.99 5.80 -11.15
CA THR A 50 2.86 4.96 -9.94
C THR A 50 1.55 4.18 -9.96
N ASP A 51 0.45 4.84 -10.31
CA ASP A 51 -0.86 4.20 -10.44
C ASP A 51 -0.87 3.12 -11.54
N ASN A 52 -0.29 3.44 -12.71
CA ASN A 52 -0.12 2.47 -13.79
C ASN A 52 0.74 1.27 -13.38
N ALA A 53 1.80 1.48 -12.59
CA ALA A 53 2.64 0.40 -12.09
C ALA A 53 1.87 -0.54 -11.15
N LEU A 54 1.08 0.01 -10.21
CA LEU A 54 0.22 -0.78 -9.33
C LEU A 54 -0.82 -1.58 -10.14
N ASN A 55 -1.52 -0.92 -11.05
CA ASN A 55 -2.52 -1.56 -11.91
C ASN A 55 -1.91 -2.65 -12.81
N LEU A 56 -0.69 -2.45 -13.30
CA LEU A 56 -0.01 -3.47 -14.10
C LEU A 56 0.37 -4.68 -13.25
N LEU A 57 0.88 -4.46 -12.03
CA LEU A 57 1.20 -5.53 -11.10
C LEU A 57 -0.04 -6.35 -10.71
N ASP A 58 -1.12 -5.65 -10.36
CA ASP A 58 -2.45 -6.23 -10.14
C ASP A 58 -2.87 -7.14 -11.31
N ASN A 59 -2.75 -6.64 -12.55
CA ASN A 59 -3.13 -7.40 -13.73
C ASN A 59 -2.25 -8.63 -13.95
N ILE A 60 -0.94 -8.53 -13.72
CA ILE A 60 -0.01 -9.66 -13.80
C ILE A 60 -0.42 -10.74 -12.79
N GLU A 61 -0.64 -10.37 -11.53
CA GLU A 61 -1.02 -11.29 -10.44
C GLU A 61 -2.37 -11.95 -10.72
N LYS A 62 -3.37 -11.16 -11.12
CA LYS A 62 -4.71 -11.66 -11.50
C LYS A 62 -4.64 -12.66 -12.65
N ASN A 63 -3.91 -12.35 -13.72
CA ASN A 63 -3.86 -13.16 -14.92
C ASN A 63 -3.18 -14.51 -14.65
N VAL A 64 -2.07 -14.52 -13.90
CA VAL A 64 -1.39 -15.76 -13.54
C VAL A 64 -2.28 -16.63 -12.64
N CYS A 65 -2.91 -16.04 -11.62
CA CYS A 65 -3.83 -16.79 -10.74
C CYS A 65 -5.02 -17.36 -11.51
N SER A 66 -5.61 -16.58 -12.41
CA SER A 66 -6.75 -17.03 -13.24
C SER A 66 -6.35 -18.16 -14.19
N ALA A 67 -5.20 -18.02 -14.86
CA ALA A 67 -4.69 -19.06 -15.77
C ALA A 67 -4.32 -20.35 -15.02
N HIS A 68 -3.78 -20.24 -13.80
CA HIS A 68 -3.50 -21.38 -12.94
C HIS A 68 -4.79 -22.08 -12.49
N ASP A 69 -5.80 -21.33 -12.04
CA ASP A 69 -7.11 -21.87 -11.64
C ASP A 69 -7.81 -22.56 -12.83
N GLU A 70 -7.76 -21.97 -14.03
CA GLU A 70 -8.32 -22.56 -15.26
C GLU A 70 -7.63 -23.87 -15.64
N ARG A 71 -6.29 -23.91 -15.60
CA ARG A 71 -5.52 -25.13 -15.86
C ARG A 71 -5.90 -26.24 -14.89
N ARG A 72 -6.01 -25.93 -13.60
CA ARG A 72 -6.43 -26.88 -12.57
C ARG A 72 -7.86 -27.36 -12.79
N LEU A 73 -8.77 -26.48 -13.19
CA LEU A 73 -10.14 -26.87 -13.52
C LEU A 73 -10.19 -27.79 -14.75
N LYS A 74 -9.36 -27.52 -15.77
CA LYS A 74 -9.25 -28.36 -16.98
C LYS A 74 -8.68 -29.73 -16.66
N ALA A 75 -7.66 -29.82 -15.81
CA ALA A 75 -7.11 -31.10 -15.33
C ALA A 75 -8.18 -31.93 -14.61
N LEU A 76 -8.90 -31.32 -13.65
CA LEU A 76 -9.99 -31.98 -12.94
C LEU A 76 -11.13 -32.44 -13.87
N LYS A 77 -11.41 -31.69 -14.96
CA LYS A 77 -12.37 -32.11 -15.99
C LYS A 77 -11.84 -33.29 -16.82
N ALA A 78 -10.55 -33.32 -17.14
CA ALA A 78 -9.95 -34.41 -17.91
C ALA A 78 -9.94 -35.72 -17.10
N ASP A 79 -9.58 -35.67 -15.81
CA ASP A 79 -9.66 -36.82 -14.90
C ASP A 79 -11.08 -37.36 -14.77
N TYR A 80 -12.06 -36.46 -14.86
CA TYR A 80 -13.48 -36.78 -14.79
C TYR A 80 -14.04 -37.45 -16.06
N GLU A 81 -13.55 -37.05 -17.23
CA GLU A 81 -13.97 -37.60 -18.53
C GLU A 81 -13.42 -39.03 -18.75
N HIS A 82 -12.51 -39.49 -17.89
CA HIS A 82 -12.13 -40.89 -17.80
C HIS A 82 -13.29 -41.69 -17.18
N GLU A 83 -13.93 -42.60 -17.93
CA GLU A 83 -15.08 -43.36 -17.43
C GLU A 83 -14.71 -44.20 -16.20
N PRO A 84 -15.36 -44.01 -15.04
CA PRO A 84 -15.13 -44.86 -13.88
C PRO A 84 -15.72 -46.24 -14.14
N GLU A 85 -14.93 -47.29 -13.93
CA GLU A 85 -15.39 -48.69 -14.03
C GLU A 85 -16.42 -49.04 -12.92
N ASP A 86 -16.50 -48.24 -11.85
CA ASP A 86 -17.39 -48.45 -10.70
C ASP A 86 -18.67 -47.55 -10.77
N PRO A 87 -19.89 -48.14 -10.74
CA PRO A 87 -21.16 -47.40 -10.75
C PRO A 87 -21.42 -46.49 -9.54
N VAL A 88 -20.73 -46.67 -8.40
CA VAL A 88 -20.80 -45.73 -7.26
C VAL A 88 -20.02 -44.45 -7.57
N GLU A 89 -18.88 -44.60 -8.22
CA GLU A 89 -17.98 -43.53 -8.62
C GLU A 89 -18.58 -42.71 -9.76
N ALA A 90 -19.30 -43.36 -10.69
CA ALA A 90 -20.11 -42.71 -11.73
C ALA A 90 -21.20 -41.76 -11.17
N ARG A 91 -21.84 -42.11 -10.05
CA ARG A 91 -22.86 -41.25 -9.41
C ARG A 91 -22.25 -40.05 -8.70
N ILE A 92 -21.12 -40.23 -8.03
CA ILE A 92 -20.38 -39.13 -7.38
C ILE A 92 -19.82 -38.19 -8.44
N ALA A 93 -19.32 -38.76 -9.53
CA ALA A 93 -18.89 -38.03 -10.69
C ALA A 93 -20.03 -37.15 -11.25
N GLN A 94 -21.19 -37.74 -11.56
CA GLN A 94 -22.31 -36.99 -12.16
C GLN A 94 -22.78 -35.79 -11.32
N ALA A 95 -22.67 -35.86 -10.00
CA ALA A 95 -22.95 -34.73 -9.10
C ALA A 95 -21.89 -33.62 -9.18
N ARG A 96 -20.61 -33.95 -9.38
CA ARG A 96 -19.49 -33.00 -9.49
C ARG A 96 -19.44 -32.29 -10.85
N SER A 97 -19.78 -32.98 -11.95
CA SER A 97 -19.84 -32.38 -13.30
C SER A 97 -20.87 -31.24 -13.40
N LYS A 98 -22.02 -31.38 -12.74
CA LYS A 98 -23.04 -30.32 -12.65
C LYS A 98 -22.55 -29.07 -11.93
N TRP A 99 -21.60 -29.21 -11.01
CA TRP A 99 -21.01 -28.08 -10.27
C TRP A 99 -19.98 -27.33 -11.12
N ILE A 100 -19.19 -28.06 -11.92
CA ILE A 100 -18.12 -27.50 -12.76
C ILE A 100 -18.68 -26.78 -14.01
N SER A 101 -19.78 -27.25 -14.60
CA SER A 101 -20.35 -26.68 -15.83
C SER A 101 -20.96 -25.28 -15.65
N GLY A 102 -21.15 -24.79 -14.42
CA GLY A 102 -21.70 -23.47 -14.14
C GLY A 102 -20.69 -22.30 -14.22
N ARG A 103 -19.41 -22.55 -14.53
CA ARG A 103 -18.31 -21.57 -14.35
C ARG A 103 -17.68 -21.03 -15.64
N SER A 104 -18.12 -21.46 -16.83
CA SER A 104 -17.55 -20.99 -18.10
C SER A 104 -18.37 -19.85 -18.72
N ALA A 105 -17.94 -18.61 -18.51
CA ALA A 105 -18.02 -17.50 -19.50
C ALA A 105 -17.38 -16.22 -18.92
N GLU A 106 -16.16 -15.87 -19.37
CA GLU A 106 -15.80 -14.48 -19.71
C GLU A 106 -14.41 -14.43 -20.39
N ASP A 107 -14.32 -13.63 -21.46
CA ASP A 107 -13.22 -13.48 -22.41
C ASP A 107 -11.89 -13.04 -21.76
N GLY A 108 -10.78 -13.65 -22.19
CA GLY A 108 -9.41 -13.28 -21.81
C GLY A 108 -8.50 -13.10 -23.02
N TYR A 109 -7.77 -11.98 -23.04
CA TYR A 109 -6.80 -11.56 -24.05
C TYR A 109 -5.52 -12.42 -24.00
N ALA A 110 -4.98 -12.78 -25.16
CA ALA A 110 -3.78 -13.61 -25.30
C ALA A 110 -2.50 -12.82 -24.98
N THR A 111 -1.73 -13.28 -24.00
CA THR A 111 -0.34 -12.83 -23.83
C THR A 111 0.52 -13.42 -24.95
N SER A 112 1.29 -12.55 -25.60
CA SER A 112 2.00 -12.82 -26.85
C SER A 112 3.45 -13.20 -26.61
N ASP A 113 3.71 -14.45 -26.22
CA ASP A 113 4.96 -15.19 -26.47
C ASP A 113 5.08 -16.50 -25.66
N GLY A 114 4.97 -17.63 -26.37
CA GLY A 114 5.91 -18.75 -26.22
C GLY A 114 5.68 -19.82 -25.14
N GLU A 115 4.97 -20.90 -25.55
CA GLU A 115 5.21 -22.30 -25.10
C GLU A 115 5.17 -22.63 -23.61
N TYR A 116 3.97 -22.66 -23.02
CA TYR A 116 3.70 -23.56 -21.89
C TYR A 116 3.40 -24.96 -22.45
N SER A 117 4.47 -25.75 -22.64
CA SER A 117 4.37 -27.13 -23.14
C SER A 117 3.50 -27.99 -22.23
N ALA A 118 2.58 -28.72 -22.83
CA ALA A 118 1.74 -29.71 -22.18
C ALA A 118 2.58 -30.95 -21.82
N ALA A 119 3.23 -30.91 -20.65
CA ALA A 119 3.86 -32.09 -20.06
C ALA A 119 3.55 -32.14 -18.56
N GLU A 120 2.76 -33.15 -18.21
CA GLU A 120 2.79 -33.97 -16.99
C GLU A 120 3.12 -33.27 -15.65
N ASP A 121 2.06 -33.04 -14.85
CA ASP A 121 1.94 -33.21 -13.38
C ASP A 121 3.04 -32.72 -12.40
N GLU A 122 3.97 -31.85 -12.80
CA GLU A 122 4.89 -31.11 -11.91
C GLU A 122 4.73 -29.57 -12.00
N GLY A 123 3.83 -29.08 -12.87
CA GLY A 123 3.76 -27.68 -13.34
C GLY A 123 3.21 -26.59 -12.39
N GLY A 124 2.94 -26.93 -11.13
CA GLY A 124 2.52 -25.95 -10.11
C GLY A 124 3.68 -25.00 -9.78
N ASP A 125 4.84 -25.56 -9.46
CA ASP A 125 6.02 -24.80 -9.01
C ASP A 125 6.62 -23.92 -10.11
N GLU A 126 6.59 -24.37 -11.37
CA GLU A 126 7.16 -23.61 -12.49
C GLU A 126 6.36 -22.33 -12.79
N THR A 127 5.03 -22.38 -12.67
CA THR A 127 4.16 -21.20 -12.87
C THR A 127 4.45 -20.11 -11.83
N TRP A 128 4.58 -20.49 -10.56
CA TRP A 128 4.88 -19.56 -9.47
C TRP A 128 6.32 -19.05 -9.54
N ARG A 129 7.29 -19.88 -9.95
CA ARG A 129 8.68 -19.45 -10.20
C ARG A 129 8.78 -18.45 -11.36
N ALA A 130 8.03 -18.65 -12.44
CA ALA A 130 7.98 -17.72 -13.56
C ALA A 130 7.40 -16.35 -13.11
N LEU A 131 6.27 -16.36 -12.39
CA LEU A 131 5.69 -15.15 -11.80
C LEU A 131 6.68 -14.43 -10.89
N ALA A 132 7.37 -15.15 -10.02
CA ALA A 132 8.38 -14.59 -9.13
C ALA A 132 9.49 -13.85 -9.89
N LYS A 133 9.97 -14.44 -10.99
CA LYS A 133 11.01 -13.84 -11.84
C LYS A 133 10.51 -12.59 -12.56
N ASP A 134 9.30 -12.65 -13.12
CA ASP A 134 8.72 -11.53 -13.85
C ASP A 134 8.35 -10.38 -12.92
N LYS A 135 7.80 -10.68 -11.73
CA LYS A 135 7.56 -9.69 -10.67
C LYS A 135 8.87 -9.01 -10.24
N ARG A 136 9.95 -9.75 -10.03
CA ARG A 136 11.28 -9.16 -9.72
C ARG A 136 11.78 -8.22 -10.81
N LYS A 137 11.69 -8.62 -12.08
CA LYS A 137 12.07 -7.77 -13.22
C LYS A 137 11.20 -6.51 -13.30
N PHE A 138 9.89 -6.68 -13.14
CA PHE A 138 8.93 -5.59 -13.13
C PHE A 138 9.25 -4.59 -12.01
N LEU A 139 9.45 -5.05 -10.78
CA LEU A 139 9.78 -4.20 -9.64
C LEU A 139 11.10 -3.44 -9.83
N LYS A 140 12.11 -4.08 -10.44
CA LYS A 140 13.36 -3.40 -10.82
C LYS A 140 13.12 -2.29 -11.84
N ALA A 141 12.33 -2.55 -12.87
CA ALA A 141 11.98 -1.55 -13.87
C ALA A 141 11.14 -0.41 -13.28
N ALA A 142 10.16 -0.73 -12.43
CA ALA A 142 9.32 0.23 -11.73
C ALA A 142 10.15 1.14 -10.81
N HIS A 143 11.11 0.60 -10.06
CA HIS A 143 12.01 1.43 -9.26
C HIS A 143 12.81 2.42 -10.12
N LEU A 144 13.39 1.95 -11.22
CA LEU A 144 14.16 2.81 -12.14
C LEU A 144 13.30 3.90 -12.77
N GLN A 145 12.04 3.61 -13.09
CA GLN A 145 11.13 4.57 -13.70
C GLN A 145 10.56 5.58 -12.69
N LEU A 146 10.22 5.10 -11.49
CA LEU A 146 9.49 5.91 -10.51
C LEU A 146 10.41 6.71 -9.60
N MET A 147 11.56 6.15 -9.21
CA MET A 147 12.35 6.69 -8.09
C MET A 147 13.82 6.99 -8.41
N ALA A 148 14.39 6.52 -9.52
CA ALA A 148 15.83 6.71 -9.79
C ALA A 148 16.23 8.18 -10.05
N ASP A 149 15.30 9.00 -10.50
CA ASP A 149 15.48 10.43 -10.79
C ASP A 149 14.88 11.35 -9.70
N VAL A 150 14.40 10.78 -8.60
CA VAL A 150 13.69 11.50 -7.53
C VAL A 150 14.64 11.76 -6.37
N SER A 151 14.63 12.99 -5.83
CA SER A 151 15.39 13.32 -4.61
C SER A 151 14.88 12.52 -3.41
N ASP A 152 15.77 12.22 -2.46
CA ASP A 152 15.43 11.62 -1.17
C ASP A 152 14.38 12.43 -0.40
N ASP A 153 14.31 13.74 -0.67
CA ASP A 153 13.34 14.65 -0.05
C ASP A 153 11.89 14.32 -0.42
N PHE A 154 11.66 13.67 -1.57
CA PHE A 154 10.33 13.31 -2.08
C PHE A 154 10.08 11.80 -2.13
N SER A 155 11.15 10.99 -2.18
CA SER A 155 11.02 9.52 -2.22
C SER A 155 10.79 8.90 -0.83
N SER A 156 11.12 9.62 0.26
CA SER A 156 10.94 9.17 1.64
C SER A 156 9.73 9.83 2.31
N VAL A 157 8.84 9.00 2.88
CA VAL A 157 7.70 9.49 3.69
C VAL A 157 8.21 10.26 4.91
N ARG A 158 9.31 9.79 5.53
CA ARG A 158 9.97 10.48 6.63
C ARG A 158 10.45 11.88 6.26
N ALA A 159 11.02 12.06 5.06
CA ALA A 159 11.49 13.37 4.60
C ALA A 159 10.29 14.33 4.44
N ILE A 160 9.22 13.88 3.79
CA ILE A 160 7.98 14.65 3.63
C ILE A 160 7.40 15.04 4.99
N CYS A 161 7.26 14.08 5.91
CA CYS A 161 6.75 14.33 7.26
C CYS A 161 7.60 15.35 8.04
N ARG A 162 8.93 15.38 7.83
CA ARG A 162 9.82 16.35 8.48
C ARG A 162 9.54 17.78 8.02
N GLU A 163 9.28 18.00 6.73
CA GLU A 163 8.95 19.34 6.23
C GLU A 163 7.62 19.85 6.79
N PHE A 164 6.59 18.99 6.83
CA PHE A 164 5.32 19.33 7.49
C PHE A 164 5.51 19.59 8.99
N GLN A 165 6.39 18.84 9.66
CA GLN A 165 6.68 19.01 11.08
C GLN A 165 7.33 20.37 11.39
N LYS A 166 8.21 20.87 10.51
CA LYS A 166 8.83 22.20 10.67
C LYS A 166 7.77 23.29 10.72
N VAL A 167 6.81 23.27 9.80
CA VAL A 167 5.72 24.26 9.79
C VAL A 167 4.76 24.06 10.96
N ARG A 168 4.44 22.80 11.31
CA ARG A 168 3.59 22.48 12.45
C ARG A 168 4.13 23.07 13.76
N THR A 169 5.45 23.03 13.93
CA THR A 169 6.13 23.53 15.14
C THR A 169 6.37 25.03 15.11
N ALA A 170 6.84 25.59 13.99
CA ALA A 170 7.12 27.02 13.88
C ALA A 170 5.85 27.88 13.82
N CYS A 171 4.81 27.40 13.13
CA CYS A 171 3.61 28.16 12.76
C CYS A 171 2.31 27.34 12.94
N PRO A 172 1.97 26.88 14.16
CA PRO A 172 0.84 25.97 14.40
C PRO A 172 -0.52 26.54 13.99
N LYS A 173 -0.73 27.86 14.13
CA LYS A 173 -1.98 28.52 13.72
C LYS A 173 -2.16 28.46 12.20
N LEU A 174 -1.12 28.81 11.45
CA LEU A 174 -1.14 28.77 9.99
C LEU A 174 -1.31 27.33 9.49
N TYR A 175 -0.58 26.39 10.11
CA TYR A 175 -0.68 24.96 9.79
C TYR A 175 -2.14 24.46 9.88
N LYS A 176 -2.85 24.80 10.97
CA LYS A 176 -4.27 24.45 11.14
C LYS A 176 -5.17 25.19 10.12
N GLN A 177 -4.95 26.48 9.88
CA GLN A 177 -5.78 27.29 8.98
C GLN A 177 -5.63 26.93 7.51
N ALA A 178 -4.44 26.50 7.08
CA ALA A 178 -4.14 26.05 5.74
C ALA A 178 -4.45 24.55 5.53
N PHE A 179 -5.02 23.87 6.52
CA PHE A 179 -5.38 22.46 6.48
C PHE A 179 -4.22 21.53 6.10
N LEU A 180 -2.98 21.89 6.45
CA LEU A 180 -1.78 21.14 6.04
C LEU A 180 -1.79 19.69 6.56
N GLY A 181 -2.38 19.45 7.74
CA GLY A 181 -2.54 18.09 8.26
C GLY A 181 -3.40 17.19 7.40
N ALA A 182 -4.42 17.74 6.73
CA ALA A 182 -5.26 16.98 5.80
C ALA A 182 -4.52 16.73 4.47
N SER A 183 -3.74 17.71 3.99
CA SER A 183 -2.97 17.59 2.74
C SER A 183 -1.81 16.59 2.82
N LEU A 184 -1.42 16.15 4.02
CA LEU A 184 -0.32 15.20 4.18
C LEU A 184 -0.63 13.85 3.54
N GLU A 185 -1.90 13.42 3.52
CA GLU A 185 -2.30 12.13 2.92
C GLU A 185 -1.98 12.08 1.41
N GLU A 186 -2.24 13.19 0.71
CA GLU A 186 -1.95 13.34 -0.72
C GLU A 186 -0.44 13.48 -0.95
N ALA A 187 0.24 14.25 -0.10
CA ALA A 187 1.70 14.44 -0.18
C ALA A 187 2.48 13.13 -0.13
N VAL A 188 2.02 12.15 0.68
CA VAL A 188 2.70 10.85 0.85
C VAL A 188 2.16 9.74 -0.05
N ALA A 189 1.11 9.99 -0.83
CA ALA A 189 0.40 8.96 -1.59
C ALA A 189 1.34 8.18 -2.54
N ILE A 190 2.18 8.90 -3.29
CA ILE A 190 3.13 8.29 -4.24
C ILE A 190 4.17 7.40 -3.54
N PRO A 191 4.95 7.87 -2.55
CA PRO A 191 5.94 7.02 -1.89
C PRO A 191 5.31 5.86 -1.12
N VAL A 192 4.11 6.02 -0.54
CA VAL A 192 3.35 4.91 0.06
C VAL A 192 3.00 3.86 -1.00
N ARG A 193 2.35 4.26 -2.09
CA ARG A 193 1.95 3.37 -3.19
C ARG A 193 3.15 2.66 -3.81
N TYR A 194 4.26 3.36 -3.96
CA TYR A 194 5.52 2.79 -4.39
C TYR A 194 6.02 1.69 -3.44
N GLN A 195 6.02 1.92 -2.12
CA GLN A 195 6.40 0.89 -1.15
C GLN A 195 5.46 -0.33 -1.19
N LEU A 196 4.15 -0.11 -1.42
CA LEU A 196 3.16 -1.19 -1.52
C LEU A 196 3.32 -2.07 -2.78
N LEU A 197 4.06 -1.64 -3.82
CA LEU A 197 4.44 -2.52 -4.94
C LEU A 197 5.23 -3.74 -4.46
N PHE A 198 6.01 -3.58 -3.39
CA PHE A 198 6.84 -4.62 -2.81
C PHE A 198 6.08 -5.50 -1.82
N TRP A 199 4.78 -5.28 -1.62
CA TRP A 199 3.95 -6.11 -0.77
C TRP A 199 3.34 -7.29 -1.54
N ASP A 200 3.56 -8.49 -1.01
CA ASP A 200 3.11 -9.78 -1.55
C ASP A 200 2.59 -10.70 -0.43
N PRO A 201 1.39 -10.44 0.12
CA PRO A 201 0.86 -11.16 1.27
C PRO A 201 0.63 -12.65 1.02
N PHE A 202 0.44 -13.06 -0.25
CA PHE A 202 0.31 -14.48 -0.61
C PHE A 202 1.64 -15.17 -0.90
N ASN A 203 2.75 -14.42 -0.86
CA ASN A 203 4.08 -14.90 -1.20
C ASN A 203 4.09 -15.59 -2.58
N LEU A 204 3.45 -14.92 -3.56
CA LEU A 204 3.41 -15.38 -4.95
C LEU A 204 4.81 -15.35 -5.59
N SER A 205 5.66 -14.47 -5.08
CA SER A 205 7.06 -14.33 -5.47
C SER A 205 7.99 -15.43 -4.94
N GLY A 206 7.50 -16.31 -4.06
CA GLY A 206 8.27 -17.45 -3.54
C GLY A 206 9.47 -17.04 -2.70
N THR A 207 9.46 -17.39 -1.40
CA THR A 207 10.59 -17.14 -0.49
C THR A 207 11.79 -18.07 -0.70
N GLU A 208 11.72 -19.05 -1.60
CA GLU A 208 12.74 -20.09 -1.75
C GLU A 208 13.24 -20.15 -3.19
N CYS A 209 14.14 -19.23 -3.52
CA CYS A 209 15.09 -19.39 -4.62
C CYS A 209 16.46 -18.94 -4.11
N ASP A 210 16.96 -19.60 -3.05
CA ASP A 210 18.33 -19.46 -2.56
C ASP A 210 19.41 -19.90 -3.59
N ASP A 211 19.00 -20.38 -4.77
CA ASP A 211 19.89 -20.92 -5.80
C ASP A 211 20.27 -19.93 -6.91
N ASP A 212 19.72 -18.72 -6.95
CA ASP A 212 20.15 -17.68 -7.91
C ASP A 212 21.12 -16.69 -7.25
N ARG A 213 22.14 -17.22 -6.56
CA ARG A 213 23.38 -16.48 -6.21
C ARG A 213 24.21 -16.22 -7.47
N GLY A 214 23.57 -15.69 -8.51
CA GLY A 214 24.27 -15.12 -9.66
C GLY A 214 24.67 -13.70 -9.30
N ASP A 215 25.96 -13.50 -9.06
CA ASP A 215 26.83 -12.31 -9.19
C ASP A 215 26.22 -10.93 -9.59
N ASP A 216 25.04 -10.54 -9.12
CA ASP A 216 24.56 -9.16 -9.17
C ASP A 216 25.08 -8.45 -7.91
N GLU A 217 26.31 -7.94 -7.95
CA GLU A 217 26.99 -7.17 -6.87
C GLU A 217 26.23 -5.88 -6.43
N ASP A 218 25.02 -5.64 -6.93
CA ASP A 218 24.22 -4.41 -6.77
C ASP A 218 22.86 -4.67 -6.10
N GLU A 219 22.78 -5.68 -5.23
CA GLU A 219 21.57 -6.03 -4.46
C GLU A 219 21.36 -5.18 -3.20
N SER A 220 22.36 -4.41 -2.76
CA SER A 220 22.29 -3.67 -1.48
C SER A 220 21.24 -2.54 -1.43
N HIS A 221 20.68 -2.14 -2.58
CA HIS A 221 19.74 -1.01 -2.67
C HIS A 221 18.34 -1.39 -3.15
N ARG A 222 18.03 -2.68 -3.31
CA ARG A 222 16.69 -3.11 -3.77
C ARG A 222 15.71 -3.18 -2.58
N PRO A 223 14.50 -2.60 -2.67
CA PRO A 223 13.50 -2.75 -1.63
C PRO A 223 13.12 -4.22 -1.45
N ARG A 224 13.15 -4.68 -0.20
CA ARG A 224 12.80 -6.06 0.17
C ARG A 224 11.32 -6.32 -0.13
N ILE A 225 11.01 -7.48 -0.73
CA ILE A 225 9.62 -7.93 -0.85
C ILE A 225 9.11 -8.31 0.54
N VAL A 226 7.99 -7.70 0.91
CA VAL A 226 7.30 -7.91 2.18
C VAL A 226 6.20 -8.94 1.97
N THR A 227 6.14 -9.95 2.85
CA THR A 227 5.28 -11.11 2.63
C THR A 227 4.22 -11.32 3.69
N THR A 228 4.33 -10.65 4.84
CA THR A 228 3.35 -10.77 5.92
C THR A 228 2.61 -9.46 6.15
N VAL A 229 1.51 -9.57 6.90
CA VAL A 229 0.76 -8.41 7.38
C VAL A 229 1.55 -7.62 8.43
N GLU A 230 2.29 -8.30 9.30
CA GLU A 230 3.12 -7.63 10.33
C GLU A 230 4.24 -6.81 9.68
N GLU A 231 4.92 -7.39 8.69
CA GLU A 231 6.02 -6.72 7.98
C GLU A 231 5.54 -5.47 7.19
N VAL A 232 4.25 -5.38 6.81
CA VAL A 232 3.72 -4.18 6.14
C VAL A 232 3.63 -2.99 7.10
N MET A 233 3.45 -3.25 8.39
CA MET A 233 3.47 -2.24 9.45
C MET A 233 4.91 -1.83 9.81
N ASP A 234 5.90 -2.67 9.51
CA ASP A 234 7.32 -2.34 9.67
C ASP A 234 7.89 -1.53 8.49
N MET A 235 7.08 -1.26 7.46
CA MET A 235 7.50 -0.42 6.34
C MET A 235 7.74 1.04 6.78
N GLU A 236 8.64 1.71 6.07
CA GLU A 236 9.04 3.09 6.38
C GLU A 236 7.85 4.05 6.37
N TRP A 237 6.90 3.88 5.46
CA TRP A 237 5.71 4.72 5.38
C TRP A 237 4.87 4.65 6.65
N PHE A 238 4.62 3.44 7.18
CA PHE A 238 3.75 3.25 8.33
C PHE A 238 4.39 3.79 9.61
N ILE A 239 5.68 3.47 9.81
CA ILE A 239 6.46 3.94 10.96
C ILE A 239 6.53 5.48 10.92
N SER A 240 6.85 6.07 9.77
CA SER A 240 7.06 7.52 9.67
C SER A 240 5.77 8.30 9.87
N LEU A 241 4.63 7.83 9.34
CA LEU A 241 3.34 8.45 9.61
C LEU A 241 2.90 8.28 11.06
N THR A 242 3.12 7.10 11.66
CA THR A 242 2.79 6.87 13.06
C THR A 242 3.61 7.77 13.99
N ASP A 243 4.91 7.90 13.73
CA ASP A 243 5.81 8.83 14.44
C ASP A 243 5.37 10.28 14.25
N TYR A 244 4.91 10.65 13.05
CA TYR A 244 4.40 11.99 12.77
C TYR A 244 3.12 12.32 13.55
N CYS A 245 2.17 11.38 13.57
CA CYS A 245 0.90 11.50 14.28
C CYS A 245 1.09 11.47 15.80
N ASN A 246 2.09 10.72 16.29
CA ASN A 246 2.41 10.56 17.71
C ASN A 246 3.88 10.91 18.00
N PRO A 247 4.28 12.19 17.88
CA PRO A 247 5.68 12.57 18.01
C PRO A 247 6.22 12.25 19.41
N PRO A 248 7.37 11.57 19.53
CA PRO A 248 7.97 11.27 20.83
C PRO A 248 8.51 12.55 21.47
N GLY A 249 7.86 13.03 22.53
CA GLY A 249 8.35 14.17 23.32
C GLY A 249 7.25 14.88 24.11
N PRO A 250 7.61 15.80 25.02
CA PRO A 250 6.64 16.68 25.67
C PRO A 250 6.16 17.69 24.63
N VAL A 251 5.18 17.31 23.83
CA VAL A 251 4.43 18.28 23.04
C VAL A 251 3.80 19.21 24.07
N SER A 252 4.13 20.50 24.02
CA SER A 252 3.38 21.55 24.70
C SER A 252 1.97 21.56 24.12
N ARG A 253 1.17 20.57 24.51
CA ARG A 253 -0.27 20.55 24.32
C ARG A 253 -0.76 21.72 25.14
N ASP A 254 -1.12 22.81 24.47
CA ASP A 254 -2.00 23.80 25.09
C ASP A 254 -3.20 23.02 25.63
N GLN A 255 -3.30 22.98 26.97
CA GLN A 255 -4.25 22.14 27.71
C GLN A 255 -5.72 22.51 27.43
N SER A 256 -5.97 23.54 26.62
CA SER A 256 -7.31 23.94 26.17
C SER A 256 -7.89 23.02 25.08
N ASP A 257 -7.06 22.28 24.33
CA ASP A 257 -7.52 21.41 23.23
C ASP A 257 -7.67 19.93 23.65
N ALA A 258 -7.44 19.59 24.93
CA ALA A 258 -7.46 18.22 25.43
C ALA A 258 -8.84 17.54 25.40
N ASN A 259 -9.91 18.28 25.13
CA ASN A 259 -11.30 17.80 25.18
C ASN A 259 -12.05 17.87 23.83
N ALA A 260 -11.38 18.08 22.71
CA ALA A 260 -12.07 18.14 21.41
C ALA A 260 -11.34 17.32 20.35
N SER A 261 -12.05 16.35 19.80
CA SER A 261 -12.01 15.95 18.38
C SER A 261 -10.71 15.36 17.87
N THR A 262 -10.83 14.18 17.24
CA THR A 262 -9.90 13.67 16.23
C THR A 262 -9.29 14.82 15.43
N THR A 263 -7.97 15.02 15.56
CA THR A 263 -7.23 16.05 14.82
C THR A 263 -7.03 15.60 13.38
N ALA A 264 -6.90 16.53 12.42
CA ALA A 264 -6.61 16.18 11.03
C ALA A 264 -5.36 15.27 10.93
N ASP A 265 -4.31 15.58 11.69
CA ASP A 265 -3.08 14.79 11.77
C ASP A 265 -3.34 13.34 12.24
N SER A 266 -4.24 13.11 13.20
CA SER A 266 -4.57 11.76 13.69
C SER A 266 -5.36 10.91 12.70
N LEU A 267 -5.90 11.51 11.63
CA LEU A 267 -6.63 10.81 10.58
C LEU A 267 -5.74 10.39 9.41
N VAL A 268 -4.51 10.92 9.30
CA VAL A 268 -3.62 10.66 8.17
C VAL A 268 -3.32 9.16 8.02
N VAL A 269 -2.95 8.47 9.11
CA VAL A 269 -2.68 7.02 9.05
C VAL A 269 -3.93 6.23 8.61
N PRO A 270 -5.11 6.38 9.25
CA PRO A 270 -6.33 5.75 8.77
C PRO A 270 -6.63 6.02 7.30
N HIS A 271 -6.57 7.27 6.85
CA HIS A 271 -6.88 7.62 5.47
C HIS A 271 -5.90 7.01 4.47
N VAL A 272 -4.59 7.06 4.75
CA VAL A 272 -3.57 6.43 3.90
C VAL A 272 -3.76 4.90 3.85
N VAL A 273 -4.11 4.27 4.97
CA VAL A 273 -4.44 2.84 5.01
C VAL A 273 -5.67 2.54 4.14
N HIS A 274 -6.72 3.35 4.25
CA HIS A 274 -7.93 3.19 3.47
C HIS A 274 -7.71 3.38 1.95
N GLU A 275 -7.02 4.45 1.56
CA GLU A 275 -6.83 4.83 0.15
C GLU A 275 -5.73 4.03 -0.56
N CYS A 276 -4.74 3.50 0.16
CA CYS A 276 -3.60 2.81 -0.46
C CYS A 276 -3.56 1.32 -0.12
N LEU A 277 -3.68 0.97 1.17
CA LEU A 277 -3.50 -0.42 1.61
C LEU A 277 -4.74 -1.26 1.30
N PHE A 278 -5.94 -0.74 1.59
CA PHE A 278 -7.18 -1.51 1.44
C PHE A 278 -7.54 -1.80 -0.01
N ASP A 279 -7.21 -0.90 -0.94
CA ASP A 279 -7.38 -1.17 -2.37
C ASP A 279 -6.54 -2.36 -2.82
N ARG A 280 -5.30 -2.46 -2.33
CA ARG A 280 -4.42 -3.60 -2.58
C ARG A 280 -4.96 -4.89 -1.91
N VAL A 281 -5.47 -4.81 -0.68
CA VAL A 281 -6.13 -5.95 -0.01
C VAL A 281 -7.35 -6.43 -0.80
N ARG A 282 -8.19 -5.50 -1.27
CA ARG A 282 -9.36 -5.79 -2.10
C ARG A 282 -8.96 -6.53 -3.36
N HIS A 283 -7.90 -6.08 -4.06
CA HIS A 283 -7.36 -6.78 -5.21
C HIS A 283 -7.03 -8.24 -4.88
N PHE A 284 -6.23 -8.45 -3.83
CA PHE A 284 -5.77 -9.76 -3.40
C PHE A 284 -6.92 -10.70 -3.07
N ILE A 285 -7.94 -10.23 -2.34
CA ILE A 285 -9.13 -11.02 -2.01
C ILE A 285 -9.95 -11.34 -3.28
N ALA A 286 -10.16 -10.35 -4.15
CA ALA A 286 -11.04 -10.52 -5.31
C ALA A 286 -10.44 -11.41 -6.41
N ASN A 287 -9.13 -11.29 -6.64
CA ASN A 287 -8.47 -11.80 -7.84
C ASN A 287 -7.42 -12.89 -7.57
N VAL A 288 -6.79 -12.88 -6.40
CA VAL A 288 -5.62 -13.75 -6.11
C VAL A 288 -5.96 -14.86 -5.11
N TRP A 289 -6.87 -14.62 -4.17
CA TRP A 289 -7.23 -15.59 -3.13
C TRP A 289 -7.72 -16.91 -3.74
N ASN A 290 -7.03 -18.02 -3.48
CA ASN A 290 -7.53 -19.36 -3.76
C ASN A 290 -8.35 -19.86 -2.56
N VAL A 291 -9.68 -19.92 -2.69
CA VAL A 291 -10.61 -20.33 -1.62
C VAL A 291 -10.41 -21.78 -1.18
N SER A 292 -9.85 -22.64 -2.05
CA SER A 292 -9.55 -24.03 -1.70
C SER A 292 -8.24 -24.17 -0.91
N SER A 293 -7.42 -23.11 -0.83
CA SER A 293 -6.14 -23.13 -0.13
C SER A 293 -6.30 -22.72 1.33
N MET A 294 -6.07 -23.65 2.26
CA MET A 294 -6.06 -23.35 3.70
C MET A 294 -5.00 -22.32 4.08
N LYS A 295 -3.85 -22.30 3.39
CA LYS A 295 -2.81 -21.28 3.58
C LYS A 295 -3.35 -19.89 3.23
N HIS A 296 -3.98 -19.75 2.06
CA HIS A 296 -4.54 -18.46 1.65
C HIS A 296 -5.72 -18.06 2.55
N GLY A 297 -6.53 -19.01 3.02
CA GLY A 297 -7.60 -18.73 3.98
C GLY A 297 -7.10 -18.13 5.29
N LYS A 298 -5.94 -18.57 5.81
CA LYS A 298 -5.30 -17.95 6.99
C LYS A 298 -4.83 -16.52 6.70
N ILE A 299 -4.16 -16.32 5.56
CA ILE A 299 -3.69 -14.99 5.13
C ILE A 299 -4.87 -14.02 4.96
N VAL A 300 -5.96 -14.44 4.31
CA VAL A 300 -7.17 -13.61 4.17
C VAL A 300 -7.76 -13.26 5.52
N LYS A 301 -7.78 -14.20 6.48
CA LYS A 301 -8.22 -13.89 7.85
C LYS A 301 -7.35 -12.80 8.49
N GLU A 302 -6.03 -12.86 8.33
CA GLU A 302 -5.09 -11.85 8.84
C GLU A 302 -5.31 -10.49 8.15
N LEU A 303 -5.50 -10.48 6.82
CA LEU A 303 -5.82 -9.26 6.07
C LEU A 303 -7.17 -8.64 6.51
N LEU A 304 -8.17 -9.47 6.78
CA LEU A 304 -9.47 -9.00 7.30
C LEU A 304 -9.35 -8.47 8.72
N GLN A 305 -8.53 -9.10 9.57
CA GLN A 305 -8.26 -8.59 10.91
C GLN A 305 -7.58 -7.23 10.86
N LEU A 306 -6.57 -7.08 9.98
CA LEU A 306 -5.92 -5.80 9.73
C LEU A 306 -6.96 -4.73 9.32
N CYS A 307 -7.86 -5.06 8.40
CA CYS A 307 -8.90 -4.13 8.00
C CYS A 307 -9.79 -3.71 9.19
N ILE A 308 -10.18 -4.65 10.05
CA ILE A 308 -11.00 -4.38 11.24
C ILE A 308 -10.26 -3.48 12.23
N ASP A 309 -8.97 -3.74 12.46
CA ASP A 309 -8.15 -2.99 13.43
C ASP A 309 -8.04 -1.50 13.05
N PHE A 310 -8.02 -1.18 11.75
CA PHE A 310 -8.06 0.21 11.27
C PHE A 310 -9.49 0.78 11.14
N ASP A 311 -10.51 -0.07 11.04
CA ASP A 311 -11.91 0.34 10.95
C ASP A 311 -12.49 0.81 12.29
N GLU A 312 -12.08 0.18 13.40
CA GLU A 312 -12.52 0.55 14.77
C GLU A 312 -12.03 1.95 15.21
N ILE A 313 -11.09 2.55 14.49
CA ILE A 313 -10.55 3.89 14.74
C ILE A 313 -11.44 4.98 14.10
N SER A 314 -12.37 4.61 13.21
CA SER A 314 -13.28 5.54 12.54
C SER A 314 -14.63 5.61 13.29
N ASP A 315 -14.82 6.65 14.12
CA ASP A 315 -16.02 6.88 14.94
C ASP A 315 -17.35 7.00 14.15
N SER A 316 -17.29 7.00 12.80
CA SER A 316 -18.47 6.94 11.94
C SER A 316 -18.92 5.50 11.76
N GLY A 317 -19.93 5.07 12.52
CA GLY A 317 -20.46 3.70 12.64
C GLY A 317 -20.99 2.97 11.37
N SER A 318 -20.46 3.25 10.19
CA SER A 318 -20.57 2.44 8.98
C SER A 318 -19.37 2.73 8.09
N SER A 319 -18.38 1.84 8.10
CA SER A 319 -17.25 1.96 7.19
C SER A 319 -17.63 1.52 5.78
N PRO A 320 -17.51 2.39 4.76
CA PRO A 320 -17.75 2.01 3.36
C PRO A 320 -16.75 0.94 2.89
N TYR A 321 -15.59 0.86 3.54
CA TYR A 321 -14.53 -0.09 3.20
C TYR A 321 -14.86 -1.51 3.63
N LYS A 322 -15.53 -1.66 4.79
CA LYS A 322 -16.01 -2.97 5.24
C LYS A 322 -16.95 -3.60 4.22
N ASP A 323 -17.91 -2.84 3.70
CA ASP A 323 -18.85 -3.32 2.68
C ASP A 323 -18.14 -3.67 1.37
N VAL A 324 -17.14 -2.88 0.98
CA VAL A 324 -16.29 -3.12 -0.19
C VAL A 324 -15.51 -4.44 -0.07
N ILE A 325 -14.82 -4.65 1.05
CA ILE A 325 -14.01 -5.85 1.30
C ILE A 325 -14.92 -7.09 1.43
N LEU A 326 -16.06 -6.98 2.12
CA LEU A 326 -17.05 -8.05 2.23
C LEU A 326 -17.63 -8.41 0.87
N THR A 327 -17.93 -7.43 0.02
CA THR A 327 -18.39 -7.66 -1.35
C THR A 327 -17.33 -8.39 -2.18
N ALA A 328 -16.05 -8.06 -2.00
CA ALA A 328 -14.95 -8.78 -2.65
C ALA A 328 -14.86 -10.24 -2.19
N CYS A 329 -14.96 -10.48 -0.87
CA CYS A 329 -15.01 -11.83 -0.30
C CYS A 329 -16.19 -12.64 -0.83
N GLU A 330 -17.41 -12.09 -0.77
CA GLU A 330 -18.61 -12.75 -1.27
C GLU A 330 -18.51 -13.04 -2.76
N GLY A 331 -18.07 -12.07 -3.55
CA GLY A 331 -17.89 -12.22 -4.98
C GLY A 331 -16.89 -13.33 -5.30
N ARG A 332 -15.77 -13.41 -4.56
CA ARG A 332 -14.78 -14.45 -4.76
C ARG A 332 -15.30 -15.84 -4.39
N VAL A 333 -15.98 -15.97 -3.25
CA VAL A 333 -16.58 -17.23 -2.79
C VAL A 333 -17.68 -17.71 -3.74
N LYS A 334 -18.52 -16.81 -4.27
CA LYS A 334 -19.55 -17.15 -5.27
C LYS A 334 -18.95 -17.64 -6.59
N ARG A 335 -17.78 -17.11 -6.97
CA ARG A 335 -17.02 -17.57 -8.15
C ARG A 335 -16.23 -18.87 -7.90
N ALA A 336 -15.97 -19.24 -6.64
CA ALA A 336 -15.08 -20.32 -6.21
C ALA A 336 -15.72 -21.71 -6.30
#